data_AF-A0A2V8R330-F1
#
_entry.id   AF-A0A2V8R330-F1
#
_cell.length_a   1.000
_cell.length_b   1.000
_cell.length_c   1.000
_cell.angle_alpha   90.00
_cell.angle_beta   90.00
_cell.angle_gamma   90.00
#
_symmetry.space_group_name_H-M   'P 1'
#
loop_
_entity.id
_entity.type
_entity.pdbx_description
1 polymer ?
#
loop_
_entity_poly.entity_id
_entity_poly.type
_entity_poly.pdbx_seq_one_letter_code
_entity_poly.pdbx_strand_id
1 'polypeptide(L)'
;MTAPVETLEGCLKCHDKIEPMHKFGPAATLDKLDHGKDALGLTCTACHGGNPAATEKDTAHARPRSPREWMREGKFRIPERSGPLLEKESLEFVRFINPGDLRIAGKTCGNSDCHSTQSNGVTKSMATQSRMRTSVKATARPARRKVSFKFRNQPMNRED
;
A
#
# COMPACT_ATOMS: atom_id res chain seq x y z
N MET A 1 33.04 25.63 -13.09
CA MET A 1 31.98 24.62 -13.27
C MET A 1 31.07 24.73 -12.06
N THR A 2 29.97 25.48 -12.18
CA THR A 2 28.96 25.57 -11.12
C THR A 2 28.13 24.29 -11.14
N ALA A 3 28.11 23.56 -10.02
CA ALA A 3 27.26 22.39 -9.86
C ALA A 3 25.80 22.75 -10.19
N PRO A 4 25.02 21.85 -10.81
CA PRO A 4 23.61 22.10 -11.02
C PRO A 4 22.95 22.32 -9.65
N VAL A 5 22.25 23.44 -9.50
CA VAL A 5 21.43 23.70 -8.31
C VAL A 5 20.33 22.64 -8.33
N GLU A 6 20.48 21.64 -7.48
CA GLU A 6 19.52 20.56 -7.31
C GLU A 6 18.20 21.19 -6.82
N THR A 7 17.20 21.20 -7.68
CA THR A 7 15.91 21.81 -7.38
C THR A 7 15.14 20.91 -6.42
N LEU A 8 15.04 21.34 -5.18
CA LEU A 8 14.24 20.68 -4.14
C LEU A 8 12.77 20.62 -4.56
N GLU A 9 12.09 19.49 -4.34
CA GLU A 9 10.65 19.40 -4.58
C GLU A 9 9.88 20.34 -3.63
N GLY A 10 8.88 21.03 -4.16
CA GLY A 10 7.98 21.91 -3.41
C GLY A 10 7.22 21.19 -2.29
N CYS A 11 7.12 19.86 -2.34
CA CYS A 11 6.60 19.01 -1.27
C CYS A 11 7.25 19.32 0.09
N LEU A 12 8.56 19.57 0.07
CA LEU A 12 9.36 19.77 1.28
C LEU A 12 9.19 21.16 1.90
N LYS A 13 8.46 22.08 1.26
CA LYS A 13 8.04 23.34 1.89
C LYS A 13 7.09 23.11 3.07
N CYS A 14 6.35 22.00 3.07
CA CYS A 14 5.41 21.64 4.13
C CYS A 14 5.67 20.26 4.76
N HIS A 15 6.33 19.36 4.05
CA HIS A 15 6.66 18.00 4.49
C HIS A 15 8.17 17.84 4.79
N ASP A 16 8.79 18.83 5.44
CA ASP A 16 10.24 18.83 5.75
C ASP A 16 10.66 17.90 6.89
N LYS A 17 9.71 17.48 7.74
CA LYS A 17 9.94 16.62 8.91
C LYS A 17 9.63 15.14 8.65
N ILE A 18 9.61 14.73 7.38
CA ILE A 18 9.37 13.34 7.02
C ILE A 18 10.69 12.56 6.99
N GLU A 19 10.63 11.32 7.45
CA GLU A 19 11.76 10.39 7.42
C GLU A 19 11.96 9.84 5.99
N PRO A 20 13.19 9.44 5.63
CA PRO A 20 13.44 8.79 4.34
C PRO A 20 12.71 7.45 4.25
N MET A 21 12.14 7.15 3.07
CA MET A 21 11.48 5.85 2.82
C MET A 21 12.49 4.71 2.83
N HIS A 22 13.66 4.94 2.24
CA HIS A 22 14.81 4.07 2.36
C HIS A 22 15.84 4.73 3.28
N LYS A 23 15.89 4.26 4.53
CA LYS A 23 16.96 4.61 5.48
C LYS A 23 18.33 4.11 5.00
N PHE A 24 18.36 2.93 4.38
CA PHE A 24 19.58 2.26 3.96
C PHE A 24 19.69 2.26 2.45
N GLY A 25 20.85 2.68 1.93
CA GLY A 25 21.16 2.64 0.52
C GLY A 25 22.63 2.27 0.26
N PRO A 26 23.01 2.05 -1.01
CA PRO A 26 24.37 1.63 -1.36
C PRO A 26 25.44 2.64 -0.96
N ALA A 27 25.10 3.93 -0.96
CA ALA A 27 26.04 5.03 -0.74
C ALA A 27 25.94 5.66 0.65
N ALA A 28 24.81 5.49 1.35
CA ALA A 28 24.56 6.19 2.61
C ALA A 28 23.53 5.45 3.48
N THR A 29 23.57 5.73 4.78
CA THR A 29 22.48 5.47 5.71
C THR A 29 22.00 6.81 6.26
N LEU A 30 20.72 7.10 6.11
CA LEU A 30 20.14 8.42 6.36
C LEU A 30 19.05 8.34 7.43
N ASP A 31 19.16 9.16 8.48
CA ASP A 31 18.08 9.37 9.45
C ASP A 31 17.10 10.48 9.00
N LYS A 32 17.50 11.30 8.03
CA LYS A 32 16.71 12.37 7.40
C LYS A 32 17.02 12.44 5.92
N LEU A 33 16.11 13.01 5.13
CA LEU A 33 16.38 13.24 3.71
C LEU A 33 17.64 14.08 3.49
N ASP A 34 18.40 13.73 2.45
CA ASP A 34 19.57 14.49 1.99
C ASP A 34 19.18 15.24 0.70
N HIS A 35 19.17 16.57 0.73
CA HIS A 35 18.72 17.41 -0.38
C HIS A 35 17.36 16.99 -0.98
N GLY A 36 16.45 16.50 -0.13
CA GLY A 36 15.11 16.03 -0.52
C GLY A 36 15.04 14.63 -1.12
N LYS A 37 16.13 13.88 -1.00
CA LYS A 37 16.25 12.50 -1.49
C LYS A 37 16.49 11.52 -0.34
N ASP A 38 16.01 10.30 -0.53
CA ASP A 38 16.30 9.20 0.39
C ASP A 38 17.65 8.53 0.08
N ALA A 39 18.01 7.45 0.81
CA ALA A 39 19.31 6.80 0.65
C ALA A 39 19.48 6.10 -0.73
N LEU A 40 18.41 5.96 -1.51
CA LEU A 40 18.44 5.49 -2.90
C LEU A 40 18.38 6.64 -3.92
N GLY A 41 18.40 7.89 -3.47
CA GLY A 41 18.34 9.07 -4.34
C GLY A 41 16.92 9.40 -4.83
N LEU A 42 15.88 8.78 -4.26
CA LEU A 42 14.49 8.94 -4.66
C LEU A 42 13.87 10.18 -4.01
N THR A 43 13.04 10.89 -4.76
CA THR A 43 12.26 12.05 -4.28
C THR A 43 10.82 11.64 -3.93
N CYS A 44 10.03 12.56 -3.35
CA CYS A 44 8.68 12.26 -2.88
C CYS A 44 7.78 11.81 -4.04
N THR A 45 7.84 12.52 -5.16
CA THR A 45 6.94 12.29 -6.30
C THR A 45 7.29 11.05 -7.12
N ALA A 46 8.48 10.47 -6.95
CA ALA A 46 8.87 9.21 -7.59
C ALA A 46 7.86 8.09 -7.31
N CYS A 47 7.40 7.98 -6.06
CA CYS A 47 6.37 7.01 -5.67
C CYS A 47 4.98 7.64 -5.55
N HIS A 48 4.85 8.82 -4.96
CA HIS A 48 3.53 9.40 -4.65
C HIS A 48 2.88 10.12 -5.85
N GLY A 49 3.64 10.57 -6.85
CA GLY A 49 3.13 11.47 -7.88
C GLY A 49 2.85 12.87 -7.32
N GLY A 50 1.86 13.57 -7.87
CA GLY A 50 1.63 15.00 -7.60
C GLY A 50 2.54 15.91 -8.44
N ASN A 51 2.57 17.20 -8.13
CA ASN A 51 3.40 18.17 -8.84
C ASN A 51 4.61 18.60 -7.97
N PRO A 52 5.84 18.15 -8.30
CA PRO A 52 7.03 18.46 -7.51
C PRO A 52 7.47 19.92 -7.61
N ALA A 53 7.04 20.67 -8.62
CA ALA A 53 7.40 22.08 -8.78
C ALA A 53 6.46 23.03 -8.02
N ALA A 54 5.27 22.54 -7.64
CA ALA A 54 4.28 23.35 -6.97
C ALA A 54 4.60 23.51 -5.47
N THR A 55 4.47 24.74 -4.97
CA THR A 55 4.64 25.06 -3.55
C THR A 55 3.33 25.26 -2.81
N GLU A 56 2.21 25.22 -3.53
CA GLU A 56 0.88 25.44 -2.98
C GLU A 56 0.07 24.14 -3.04
N LYS A 57 -0.56 23.79 -1.92
CA LYS A 57 -1.26 22.51 -1.71
C LYS A 57 -2.23 22.17 -2.84
N ASP A 58 -3.04 23.13 -3.28
CA ASP A 58 -4.09 22.93 -4.28
C ASP A 58 -3.56 22.56 -5.67
N THR A 59 -2.29 22.86 -5.94
CA THR A 59 -1.59 22.57 -7.19
C THR A 59 -0.58 21.44 -7.07
N ALA A 60 -0.10 21.16 -5.86
CA ALA A 60 0.85 20.09 -5.58
C ALA A 60 0.16 18.73 -5.37
N HIS A 61 -0.95 18.72 -4.64
CA HIS A 61 -1.65 17.49 -4.26
C HIS A 61 -2.56 16.98 -5.38
N ALA A 62 -2.56 15.67 -5.59
CA ALA A 62 -3.63 15.03 -6.35
C ALA A 62 -4.97 15.27 -5.63
N ARG A 63 -6.00 15.70 -6.36
CA ARG A 63 -7.32 16.01 -5.77
C ARG A 63 -8.20 14.76 -5.75
N PRO A 64 -8.95 14.51 -4.65
CA PRO A 64 -9.96 13.48 -4.64
C PRO A 64 -11.14 13.88 -5.55
N ARG A 65 -11.79 12.88 -6.14
CA ARG A 65 -13.06 13.00 -6.88
C ARG A 65 -14.21 13.38 -5.97
N SER A 66 -14.22 12.88 -4.73
CA SER A 66 -15.24 13.19 -3.73
C SER A 66 -14.70 13.98 -2.53
N PRO A 67 -14.25 15.25 -2.67
CA PRO A 67 -13.62 16.00 -1.57
C PRO A 67 -14.46 16.05 -0.29
N ARG A 68 -15.79 16.14 -0.40
CA ARG A 68 -16.69 16.19 0.76
C ARG A 68 -16.64 14.91 1.59
N GLU A 69 -16.46 13.75 0.96
CA GLU A 69 -16.38 12.45 1.66
C GLU A 69 -15.08 12.29 2.45
N TRP A 70 -14.03 13.05 2.11
CA TRP A 70 -12.72 13.07 2.78
C TRP A 70 -12.58 14.13 3.88
N MET A 71 -13.60 14.96 4.07
CA MET A 71 -13.56 16.08 5.00
C MET A 71 -14.41 15.77 6.24
N ARG A 72 -13.79 15.80 7.42
CA ARG A 72 -14.47 15.70 8.73
C ARG A 72 -14.19 16.98 9.50
N GLU A 73 -15.24 17.67 9.93
CA GLU A 73 -15.15 18.97 10.64
C GLU A 73 -14.33 20.01 9.84
N GLY A 74 -14.48 20.01 8.51
CA GLY A 74 -13.75 20.94 7.63
C GLY A 74 -12.25 20.62 7.46
N LYS A 75 -11.78 19.48 7.96
CA LYS A 75 -10.38 19.04 7.80
C LYS A 75 -10.30 17.75 7.02
N PHE A 76 -9.31 17.66 6.13
CA PHE A 76 -9.01 16.42 5.42
C PHE A 76 -8.56 15.36 6.43
N ARG A 77 -9.21 14.20 6.43
CA ARG A 77 -8.82 13.05 7.24
C ARG A 77 -9.07 11.78 6.44
N ILE A 78 -8.15 10.82 6.52
CA ILE A 78 -8.40 9.48 6.02
C ILE A 78 -9.28 8.76 7.05
N PRO A 79 -10.55 8.45 6.74
CA PRO A 79 -11.42 7.79 7.70
C PRO A 79 -10.94 6.38 8.01
N GLU A 80 -11.26 5.87 9.20
CA GLU A 80 -11.15 4.44 9.45
C GLU A 80 -12.00 3.66 8.44
N ARG A 81 -11.49 2.51 7.98
CA ARG A 81 -12.16 1.66 6.97
C ARG A 81 -12.47 2.42 5.67
N SER A 82 -11.58 3.30 5.24
CA SER A 82 -11.66 4.07 3.99
C SER A 82 -11.64 3.23 2.70
N GLY A 83 -11.45 1.92 2.76
CA GLY A 83 -11.38 1.03 1.60
C GLY A 83 -12.49 1.24 0.55
N PRO A 84 -13.79 1.27 0.90
CA PRO A 84 -14.86 1.54 -0.05
C PRO A 84 -14.81 2.95 -0.67
N LEU A 85 -14.27 3.93 0.06
CA LEU A 85 -14.11 5.29 -0.45
C LEU A 85 -12.94 5.36 -1.45
N LEU A 86 -11.82 4.71 -1.13
CA LEU A 86 -10.66 4.56 -2.02
C LEU A 86 -10.98 3.82 -3.33
N GLU A 87 -12.04 3.02 -3.38
CA GLU A 87 -12.49 2.33 -4.60
C GLU A 87 -13.19 3.28 -5.59
N LYS A 88 -13.78 4.36 -5.10
CA LYS A 88 -14.46 5.37 -5.95
C LYS A 88 -13.50 6.42 -6.49
N GLU A 89 -12.33 6.51 -5.91
CA GLU A 89 -11.33 7.54 -6.21
C GLU A 89 -10.52 7.25 -7.48
N SER A 90 -9.78 8.26 -7.96
CA SER A 90 -8.82 8.06 -9.04
C SER A 90 -7.58 7.30 -8.54
N LEU A 91 -6.97 6.48 -9.40
CA LEU A 91 -5.70 5.83 -9.06
C LEU A 91 -4.57 6.84 -8.79
N GLU A 92 -4.66 8.04 -9.36
CA GLU A 92 -3.73 9.13 -9.07
C GLU A 92 -3.85 9.59 -7.60
N PHE A 93 -5.07 9.85 -7.13
CA PHE A 93 -5.30 10.22 -5.73
C PHE A 93 -4.94 9.08 -4.77
N VAL A 94 -5.33 7.84 -5.12
CA VAL A 94 -4.97 6.64 -4.33
C VAL A 94 -3.45 6.50 -4.23
N ARG A 95 -2.72 6.63 -5.34
CA ARG A 95 -1.24 6.62 -5.36
C ARG A 95 -0.65 7.69 -4.47
N PHE A 96 -1.21 8.90 -4.52
CA PHE A 96 -0.71 10.05 -3.77
C PHE A 96 -0.78 9.83 -2.25
N ILE A 97 -1.86 9.25 -1.73
CA ILE A 97 -2.01 9.01 -0.29
C ILE A 97 -1.53 7.62 0.15
N ASN A 98 -1.48 6.65 -0.76
CA ASN A 98 -1.06 5.27 -0.50
C ASN A 98 -0.41 4.64 -1.74
N PRO A 99 0.89 4.88 -1.98
CA PRO A 99 1.59 4.26 -3.10
C PRO A 99 1.72 2.74 -2.96
N GLY A 100 1.48 2.17 -1.77
CA GLY A 100 1.48 0.73 -1.53
C GLY A 100 0.16 0.02 -1.84
N ASP A 101 -0.87 0.75 -2.28
CA ASP A 101 -2.14 0.15 -2.71
C ASP A 101 -1.89 -0.83 -3.87
N LEU A 102 -2.29 -2.09 -3.71
CA LEU A 102 -1.98 -3.16 -4.67
C LEU A 102 -2.49 -2.88 -6.09
N ARG A 103 -3.47 -1.98 -6.26
CA ARG A 103 -3.97 -1.56 -7.58
C ARG A 103 -2.98 -0.69 -8.34
N ILE A 104 -2.05 -0.01 -7.64
CA ILE A 104 -1.05 0.89 -8.23
C ILE A 104 0.40 0.56 -7.83
N ALA A 105 0.60 -0.34 -6.86
CA ALA A 105 1.91 -0.70 -6.31
C ALA A 105 2.93 -1.11 -7.37
N GLY A 106 2.49 -1.77 -8.45
CA GLY A 106 3.36 -2.16 -9.57
C GLY A 106 3.99 -0.99 -10.33
N LYS A 107 3.51 0.24 -10.14
CA LYS A 107 4.08 1.48 -10.72
C LYS A 107 4.82 2.36 -9.71
N THR A 108 4.93 1.89 -8.46
CA THR A 108 5.54 2.64 -7.34
C THR A 108 6.60 1.75 -6.69
N CYS A 109 6.40 1.31 -5.44
CA CYS A 109 7.33 0.48 -4.70
C CYS A 109 7.55 -0.88 -5.38
N GLY A 110 6.52 -1.43 -6.03
CA GLY A 110 6.52 -2.74 -6.69
C GLY A 110 6.94 -2.70 -8.16
N ASN A 111 7.51 -1.61 -8.65
CA ASN A 111 8.12 -1.58 -9.98
C ASN A 111 9.20 -2.67 -10.11
N SER A 112 9.49 -3.11 -11.35
CA SER A 112 10.45 -4.18 -11.64
C SER A 112 11.79 -4.01 -10.94
N ASP A 113 12.23 -2.76 -10.82
CA ASP A 113 13.56 -2.40 -10.35
C ASP A 113 13.66 -2.27 -8.82
N CYS A 114 12.54 -2.46 -8.11
CA CYS A 114 12.44 -2.26 -6.66
C CYS A 114 11.85 -3.50 -5.95
N HIS A 115 10.65 -3.41 -5.37
CA HIS A 115 10.02 -4.45 -4.54
C HIS A 115 9.01 -5.32 -5.30
N SER A 116 9.25 -5.56 -6.59
CA SER A 116 8.35 -6.35 -7.45
C SER A 116 8.03 -7.74 -6.88
N THR A 117 9.02 -8.44 -6.32
CA THR A 117 8.84 -9.75 -5.69
C THR A 117 7.90 -9.68 -4.47
N GLN A 118 8.11 -8.72 -3.58
CA GLN A 118 7.32 -8.54 -2.36
C GLN A 118 5.88 -8.14 -2.72
N SER A 119 5.71 -7.16 -3.61
CA SER A 119 4.39 -6.71 -4.09
C SER A 119 3.63 -7.84 -4.79
N ASN A 120 4.31 -8.65 -5.60
CA ASN A 120 3.70 -9.81 -6.24
C ASN A 120 3.31 -10.90 -5.24
N GLY A 121 4.13 -11.13 -4.22
CA GLY A 121 3.84 -12.08 -3.13
C GLY A 121 2.55 -11.71 -2.39
N VAL A 122 2.39 -10.45 -2.01
CA VAL A 122 1.18 -9.96 -1.32
C VAL A 122 -0.04 -10.00 -2.23
N THR A 123 0.10 -9.59 -3.49
CA THR A 123 -0.99 -9.62 -4.47
C THR A 123 -1.51 -11.04 -4.70
N LYS A 124 -0.62 -12.03 -4.69
CA LYS A 124 -0.95 -13.45 -4.87
C LYS A 124 -1.33 -14.17 -3.56
N SER A 125 -1.33 -13.47 -2.42
CA SER A 125 -1.64 -14.08 -1.13
C SER A 125 -3.13 -14.36 -0.94
N MET A 126 -3.45 -15.27 -0.01
CA MET A 126 -4.84 -15.56 0.39
C MET A 126 -5.57 -14.35 0.97
N ALA A 127 -4.86 -13.41 1.60
CA ALA A 127 -5.43 -12.19 2.16
C ALA A 127 -6.03 -11.29 1.07
N THR A 128 -5.37 -11.22 -0.09
CA THR A 128 -5.84 -10.46 -1.25
C THR A 128 -6.90 -11.24 -2.04
N GLN A 129 -6.71 -12.55 -2.20
CA GLN A 129 -7.63 -13.41 -2.99
C GLN A 129 -8.92 -13.79 -2.26
N SER A 130 -9.02 -13.61 -0.93
CA SER A 130 -10.23 -13.99 -0.16
C SER A 130 -11.51 -13.28 -0.62
N ARG A 131 -11.39 -12.08 -1.21
CA ARG A 131 -12.54 -11.36 -1.83
C ARG A 131 -12.90 -11.88 -3.23
N MET A 132 -12.04 -12.65 -3.87
CA MET A 132 -12.21 -13.21 -5.23
C MET A 132 -12.78 -14.64 -5.21
N ARG A 133 -13.36 -15.10 -4.10
CA ARG A 133 -13.93 -16.46 -3.97
C ARG A 133 -15.46 -16.50 -3.84
N THR A 134 -16.18 -15.45 -4.23
CA THR A 134 -17.66 -15.45 -4.29
C THR A 134 -18.24 -15.85 -5.65
N SER A 135 -17.43 -16.34 -6.60
CA SER A 135 -17.92 -16.88 -7.88
C SER A 135 -17.53 -18.35 -8.06
N VAL A 136 -17.85 -19.20 -7.08
CA VAL A 136 -18.03 -20.63 -7.37
C VAL A 136 -19.49 -20.79 -7.81
N LYS A 137 -19.70 -21.02 -9.11
CA LYS A 137 -20.99 -21.52 -9.63
C LYS A 137 -21.45 -22.65 -8.71
N ALA A 138 -22.64 -22.51 -8.14
CA ALA A 138 -23.26 -23.52 -7.30
C ALA A 138 -23.46 -24.82 -8.12
N THR A 139 -22.46 -25.70 -8.11
CA THR A 139 -22.63 -27.08 -8.59
C THR A 139 -23.24 -27.88 -7.44
N ALA A 140 -24.42 -28.46 -7.71
CA ALA A 140 -25.20 -29.22 -6.74
C ALA A 140 -24.34 -30.24 -5.98
N ARG A 141 -24.50 -30.24 -4.64
CA ARG A 141 -23.78 -31.12 -3.71
C ARG A 141 -24.39 -32.53 -3.78
N PRO A 142 -23.65 -33.60 -4.11
CA PRO A 142 -24.21 -34.95 -4.10
C PRO A 142 -24.48 -35.41 -2.66
N ALA A 143 -25.55 -36.18 -2.48
CA ALA A 143 -26.03 -36.63 -1.18
C ALA A 143 -24.98 -37.47 -0.44
N ARG A 144 -24.70 -37.12 0.83
CA ARG A 144 -23.80 -37.87 1.71
C ARG A 144 -24.42 -39.22 2.08
N ARG A 145 -23.79 -40.33 1.69
CA ARG A 145 -24.04 -41.64 2.30
C ARG A 145 -23.50 -41.62 3.74
N LYS A 146 -24.36 -41.94 4.71
CA LYS A 146 -23.96 -42.11 6.12
C LYS A 146 -23.19 -43.43 6.25
N VAL A 147 -21.95 -43.36 6.72
CA VAL A 147 -21.20 -44.53 7.19
C VAL A 147 -21.09 -44.38 8.70
N SER A 148 -21.75 -45.25 9.47
CA SER A 148 -21.64 -45.28 10.93
C SER A 148 -20.39 -46.04 11.33
N PHE A 149 -19.45 -45.35 11.96
CA PHE A 149 -18.27 -45.95 12.60
C PHE A 149 -18.64 -46.30 14.05
N LYS A 150 -18.69 -47.59 14.39
CA LYS A 150 -18.78 -48.03 15.79
C LYS A 150 -17.38 -48.00 16.39
N PHE A 151 -17.13 -47.06 17.30
CA PHE A 151 -15.93 -47.04 18.13
C PHE A 151 -15.99 -48.18 19.15
N ARG A 152 -14.91 -48.96 19.25
CA ARG A 152 -14.74 -50.01 20.26
C ARG A 152 -13.69 -49.51 21.26
N ASN A 153 -14.12 -49.23 22.49
CA ASN A 153 -13.22 -48.83 23.58
C ASN A 153 -12.38 -50.03 24.05
N GLN A 154 -11.06 -49.87 24.09
CA GLN A 154 -10.18 -50.71 24.91
C GLN A 154 -9.76 -49.91 26.17
N PRO A 155 -9.75 -50.53 27.36
CA PRO A 155 -9.28 -49.87 28.58
C PRO A 155 -7.75 -49.81 28.63
N MET A 156 -7.26 -48.71 29.20
CA MET A 156 -5.85 -48.34 29.34
C MET A 156 -5.33 -48.89 30.68
N ASN A 157 -4.42 -49.86 30.65
CA ASN A 157 -3.74 -50.34 31.86
C ASN A 157 -2.63 -49.36 32.22
N ARG A 158 -2.56 -49.02 33.51
CA ARG A 158 -1.57 -48.16 34.15
C ARG A 158 -0.64 -49.09 34.92
N GLU A 159 0.65 -49.07 34.62
CA GLU A 159 1.67 -49.75 35.41
C GLU A 159 2.72 -48.71 35.82
N ASP A 160 3.13 -48.81 37.09
CA ASP A 160 4.05 -47.95 37.83
C ASP A 160 5.52 -48.09 37.40
#